data_AF-A0A8J4ACP3-F1
#
_entry.id   AF-A0A8J4ACP3-F1
#
_cell.length_a   1.000
_cell.length_b   1.000
_cell.length_c   1.000
_cell.angle_alpha   90.00
_cell.angle_beta   90.00
_cell.angle_gamma   90.00
#
_symmetry.space_group_name_H-M   'P 1'
#
loop_
_entity.id
_entity.type
_entity.pdbx_description
1 polymer ?
#
loop_
_entity_poly.entity_id
_entity_poly.type
_entity_poly.pdbx_seq_one_letter_code
_entity_poly.pdbx_strand_id
1 'polypeptide(L)'
;MEPNDAADVDLVISYNRPYWPNEGNSLRNDARLGPLRNAAGMYLTATSYRRSQMKHPAPENLIPRLPRPDEEPNRILCAAPDGAKGNMYWFVEAITAREIIEASR
;
A
#
# COMPACT_ATOMS: atom_id res chain seq x y z
N MET A 1 9.17 11.05 6.52
CA MET A 1 9.69 9.97 5.66
C MET A 1 10.78 10.58 4.81
N GLU A 2 11.87 9.85 4.64
CA GLU A 2 12.93 10.29 3.71
C GLU A 2 12.47 10.04 2.26
N PRO A 3 13.11 10.67 1.26
CA PRO A 3 12.86 10.33 -0.13
C PRO A 3 12.98 8.81 -0.38
N ASN A 4 12.03 8.25 -1.12
CA ASN A 4 11.90 6.81 -1.41
C ASN A 4 11.55 5.90 -0.22
N ASP A 5 11.23 6.44 0.96
CA ASP A 5 10.55 5.67 2.01
C ASP A 5 9.04 5.60 1.70
N ALA A 6 8.48 4.40 1.80
CA ALA A 6 7.04 4.15 1.81
C ALA A 6 6.61 3.54 3.14
N ALA A 7 5.41 3.91 3.58
CA ALA A 7 4.65 3.15 4.56
C ALA A 7 3.67 2.25 3.82
N ASP A 8 3.90 0.94 3.87
CA ASP A 8 3.04 -0.06 3.25
C ASP A 8 2.20 -0.74 4.32
N VAL A 9 0.98 -1.13 3.96
CA VAL A 9 0.14 -1.99 4.79
C VAL A 9 -0.41 -3.12 3.94
N ASP A 10 0.06 -4.34 4.21
CA ASP A 10 -0.45 -5.54 3.56
C ASP A 10 -1.71 -6.00 4.32
N LEU A 11 -2.89 -5.81 3.73
CA LEU A 11 -4.17 -6.30 4.26
C LEU A 11 -4.48 -7.68 3.69
N VAL A 12 -4.83 -8.63 4.55
CA VAL A 12 -5.18 -9.99 4.12
C VAL A 12 -6.50 -10.44 4.71
N ILE A 13 -7.35 -10.98 3.85
CA ILE A 13 -8.58 -11.67 4.23
C ILE A 13 -8.33 -13.17 4.13
N SER A 14 -8.51 -13.90 5.23
CA SER A 14 -8.34 -15.35 5.27
C SER A 14 -9.56 -16.06 5.85
N TYR A 15 -9.79 -17.27 5.35
CA TYR A 15 -10.82 -18.18 5.86
C TYR A 15 -10.23 -19.11 6.92
N ASN A 16 -11.07 -19.58 7.86
CA ASN A 16 -10.77 -20.56 8.91
C ASN A 16 -9.82 -20.11 10.03
N ARG A 17 -8.71 -19.43 9.69
CA ARG A 17 -7.72 -18.95 10.65
C ARG A 17 -7.12 -17.60 10.25
N PRO A 18 -6.63 -16.79 11.22
CA PRO A 18 -5.79 -15.63 10.93
C PRO A 18 -4.55 -16.01 10.11
N TYR A 19 -4.10 -15.10 9.24
CA TYR A 19 -2.89 -15.31 8.44
C TYR A 19 -2.14 -13.99 8.23
N TRP A 20 -0.86 -13.94 8.59
CA TRP A 20 0.02 -12.81 8.25
C TRP A 20 1.09 -13.28 7.27
N PRO A 21 1.31 -12.59 6.13
CA PRO A 21 2.48 -12.86 5.30
C PRO A 21 3.77 -12.70 6.10
N ASN A 22 4.78 -13.52 5.83
CA ASN A 22 6.10 -13.46 6.46
C ASN A 22 6.05 -13.47 8.01
N GLU A 23 5.28 -14.40 8.59
CA GLU A 23 4.98 -14.45 10.03
C GLU A 23 6.19 -14.22 10.95
N GLY A 24 7.32 -14.87 10.69
CA GLY A 24 8.51 -14.74 11.54
C GLY A 24 9.05 -13.32 11.65
N ASN A 25 9.07 -12.58 10.53
CA ASN A 25 9.59 -11.21 10.49
C ASN A 25 8.57 -10.20 11.01
N SER A 26 7.28 -10.38 10.68
CA SER A 26 6.23 -9.46 11.11
C SER A 26 6.00 -9.49 12.63
N LEU A 27 6.15 -10.65 13.26
CA LEU A 27 6.05 -10.76 14.73
C LEU A 27 7.23 -10.09 15.42
N ARG A 28 8.45 -10.35 14.95
CA ARG A 28 9.69 -9.79 15.54
C ARG A 28 9.69 -8.26 15.54
N ASN A 29 9.10 -7.66 14.51
CA ASN A 29 9.11 -6.22 14.31
C ASN A 29 7.90 -5.50 14.95
N ASP A 30 7.07 -6.20 15.72
CA ASP A 30 5.80 -5.68 16.26
C ASP A 30 4.92 -4.99 15.19
N ALA A 31 4.90 -5.60 14.00
CA ALA A 31 4.36 -4.99 12.79
C ALA A 31 2.91 -5.42 12.50
N ARG A 32 2.32 -6.27 13.34
CA ARG A 32 1.04 -6.92 13.09
C ARG A 32 -0.13 -6.11 13.63
N LEU A 33 -1.20 -6.04 12.85
CA LEU A 33 -2.50 -5.51 13.24
C LEU A 33 -3.55 -6.62 13.15
N GLY A 34 -4.47 -6.62 14.11
CA GLY A 34 -5.53 -7.63 14.23
C GLY A 34 -5.11 -8.87 15.05
N PRO A 35 -5.80 -10.01 14.90
CA PRO A 35 -6.80 -10.28 13.86
C PRO A 35 -8.18 -9.74 14.24
N LEU A 36 -8.92 -9.22 13.25
CA LEU A 36 -10.34 -8.90 13.38
C LEU A 36 -11.16 -10.01 12.71
N ARG A 37 -12.18 -10.52 13.38
CA ARG A 37 -13.07 -11.56 12.83
C ARG A 37 -14.45 -10.98 12.57
N ASN A 38 -15.01 -11.25 11.39
CA ASN A 38 -16.37 -10.83 11.07
C ASN A 38 -17.41 -11.95 11.30
N ALA A 39 -18.70 -11.62 11.16
CA ALA A 39 -19.81 -12.57 11.35
C ALA A 39 -19.81 -13.74 10.36
N ALA A 40 -19.18 -13.58 9.19
CA ALA A 40 -19.01 -14.65 8.21
C ALA A 40 -17.86 -15.61 8.55
N GLY A 41 -17.18 -15.40 9.70
CA GLY A 41 -16.07 -16.23 10.14
C GLY A 41 -14.74 -15.96 9.43
N MET A 42 -14.67 -14.90 8.62
CA MET A 42 -13.43 -14.45 7.96
C MET A 42 -12.57 -13.65 8.92
N TYR A 43 -11.26 -13.70 8.72
CA TYR A 43 -10.28 -12.92 9.47
C TYR A 43 -9.68 -11.84 8.58
N LEU A 44 -9.62 -10.61 9.10
CA LEU A 44 -8.84 -9.51 8.57
C LEU A 44 -7.59 -9.35 9.43
N THR A 45 -6.43 -9.44 8.79
CA THR A 45 -5.11 -9.20 9.37
C THR A 45 -4.43 -8.11 8.56
N ALA A 46 -3.52 -7.36 9.21
CA ALA A 46 -2.64 -6.47 8.48
C ALA A 46 -1.21 -6.58 8.99
N THR A 47 -0.25 -6.28 8.12
CA THR A 47 1.13 -6.03 8.53
C THR A 47 1.56 -4.66 8.01
N SER A 48 2.04 -3.79 8.92
CA SER A 48 2.61 -2.50 8.56
C SER A 48 4.11 -2.63 8.29
N TYR A 49 4.58 -1.98 7.24
CA TYR A 49 6.00 -1.94 6.92
C TYR A 49 6.45 -0.53 6.61
N ARG A 50 7.70 -0.24 6.96
CA ARG A 50 8.45 0.87 6.39
C ARG A 50 9.45 0.28 5.42
N ARG A 51 9.24 0.49 4.12
CA ARG A 51 10.04 -0.11 3.05
C ARG A 51 10.58 0.97 2.11
N SER A 52 11.72 0.68 1.49
CA SER A 52 12.24 1.50 0.41
C SER A 52 11.51 1.17 -0.88
N GLN A 53 10.93 2.17 -1.54
CA GLN A 53 10.27 2.04 -2.85
C GLN A 53 11.23 1.52 -3.93
N MET A 54 12.54 1.74 -3.78
CA MET A 54 13.54 1.22 -4.71
C MET A 54 13.74 -0.30 -4.59
N LYS A 55 13.53 -0.87 -3.40
CA LYS A 55 13.68 -2.32 -3.13
C LYS A 55 12.35 -3.08 -3.26
N HIS A 56 11.25 -2.40 -2.97
CA HIS A 56 9.90 -2.92 -3.02
C HIS A 56 9.01 -1.94 -3.81
N PRO A 57 9.22 -1.82 -5.13
CA PRO A 57 8.43 -0.92 -5.95
C PRO A 57 6.98 -1.40 -6.02
N ALA A 58 6.06 -0.46 -6.21
CA ALA A 58 4.71 -0.77 -6.67
C ALA A 58 4.76 -1.53 -8.02
N PRO A 59 3.72 -2.30 -8.37
CA PRO A 59 3.63 -2.97 -9.67
C PRO A 59 3.91 -2.03 -10.86
N GLU A 60 4.48 -2.58 -11.93
CA GLU A 60 4.76 -1.83 -13.15
C GLU A 60 3.49 -1.14 -13.68
N ASN A 61 3.63 0.11 -14.10
CA ASN A 61 2.55 0.99 -14.57
C ASN A 61 1.52 1.42 -13.50
N LEU A 62 1.70 1.06 -12.23
CA LEU A 62 0.89 1.58 -11.13
C LEU A 62 1.46 2.89 -10.58
N ILE A 63 1.49 3.90 -11.43
CA ILE A 63 2.01 5.23 -11.10
C ILE A 63 0.82 6.20 -11.00
N PRO A 64 0.59 6.83 -9.84
CA PRO A 64 -0.42 7.87 -9.71
C PRO A 64 -0.15 8.99 -10.72
N ARG A 65 -1.16 9.40 -11.49
CA ARG A 65 -1.02 10.49 -12.46
C ARG A 65 -0.77 11.80 -11.71
N LEU A 66 0.11 12.66 -12.22
CA LEU A 66 0.26 14.01 -11.65
C LEU A 66 -1.08 14.76 -11.74
N PRO A 67 -1.41 15.62 -10.75
CA PRO A 67 -2.61 16.41 -10.78
C PRO A 67 -2.55 17.36 -11.98
N ARG A 68 -3.71 17.62 -12.59
CA ARG A 68 -3.81 18.68 -13.58
C ARG A 68 -3.68 20.04 -12.89
N PRO A 69 -3.28 21.10 -13.61
CA PRO A 69 -3.09 22.41 -13.00
C PRO A 69 -4.36 23.07 -12.43
N ASP A 70 -5.54 22.54 -12.76
CA ASP A 70 -6.86 22.95 -12.24
C ASP A 70 -7.41 21.99 -11.16
N GLU A 71 -6.68 20.90 -10.85
CA GLU A 71 -7.02 19.97 -9.78
C GLU A 71 -6.38 20.44 -8.46
N GLU A 72 -7.13 20.31 -7.36
CA GLU A 72 -6.53 20.44 -6.03
C GLU A 72 -5.52 19.28 -5.85
N PRO A 73 -4.31 19.52 -5.32
CA PRO A 73 -3.36 18.46 -4.99
C PRO A 73 -3.81 17.74 -3.71
N ASN A 74 -4.95 17.09 -3.76
CA ASN A 74 -5.54 16.34 -2.67
C ASN A 74 -5.45 14.84 -2.97
N ARG A 75 -4.29 14.25 -2.64
CA ARG A 75 -4.03 12.80 -2.56
C ARG A 75 -4.43 12.01 -3.81
N ILE A 76 -3.42 11.66 -4.62
CA ILE A 76 -3.65 10.91 -5.84
C ILE A 76 -3.60 9.42 -5.50
N LEU A 77 -4.69 8.72 -5.79
CA LEU A 77 -4.81 7.28 -5.60
C LEU A 77 -4.83 6.59 -6.97
N CYS A 78 -4.07 5.51 -7.11
CA CYS A 78 -4.29 4.54 -8.17
C CYS A 78 -4.34 3.12 -7.59
N ALA A 79 -4.99 2.22 -8.31
CA ALA A 79 -5.14 0.84 -7.86
C ALA A 79 -5.07 -0.12 -9.04
N ALA A 80 -4.45 -1.28 -8.82
CA ALA A 80 -4.38 -2.35 -9.82
C ALA A 80 -4.13 -3.71 -9.15
N PRO A 81 -4.54 -4.81 -9.79
CA PRO A 81 -4.11 -6.14 -9.38
C PRO A 81 -2.59 -6.31 -9.60
N ASP A 82 -1.99 -7.16 -8.78
CA ASP A 82 -0.58 -7.57 -8.92
C ASP A 82 -0.36 -8.43 -10.18
N GLY A 83 -0.17 -7.78 -11.33
CA GLY A 83 0.21 -8.40 -12.61
C GLY A 83 -0.48 -9.72 -12.95
N ALA A 84 0.21 -10.62 -13.64
CA ALA A 84 -0.31 -11.93 -14.06
C ALA A 84 -0.36 -12.99 -12.93
N LYS A 85 0.19 -12.70 -11.74
CA LYS A 85 0.29 -13.65 -10.62
C LYS A 85 -0.70 -13.39 -9.47
N GLY A 86 -1.40 -12.26 -9.47
CA GLY A 86 -2.79 -12.12 -9.02
C GLY A 86 -3.13 -12.42 -7.55
N ASN A 87 -2.20 -12.31 -6.61
CA ASN A 87 -2.49 -12.61 -5.19
C ASN A 87 -2.75 -11.37 -4.33
N MET A 88 -2.45 -10.17 -4.82
CA MET A 88 -2.67 -8.91 -4.12
C MET A 88 -3.33 -7.89 -5.03
N TYR A 89 -4.16 -7.04 -4.42
CA TYR A 89 -4.72 -5.87 -5.07
C TYR A 89 -4.12 -4.63 -4.41
N TRP A 90 -3.46 -3.80 -5.21
CA TRP A 90 -2.67 -2.69 -4.72
C TRP A 90 -3.46 -1.39 -4.74
N PHE A 91 -3.24 -0.56 -3.73
CA PHE A 91 -3.65 0.83 -3.67
C PHE A 91 -2.39 1.66 -3.40
N VAL A 92 -2.09 2.62 -4.27
CA VAL A 92 -0.91 3.48 -4.16
C VAL A 92 -1.38 4.93 -4.04
N GLU A 93 -1.06 5.55 -2.91
CA GLU A 93 -1.32 6.97 -2.65
C GLU A 93 -0.02 7.76 -2.82
N ALA A 94 -0.08 8.85 -3.59
CA ALA A 94 1.01 9.82 -3.69
C ALA A 94 0.55 11.21 -3.23
N ILE A 95 1.41 11.86 -2.44
CA ILE A 95 1.29 13.26 -2.05
C ILE A 95 2.25 14.06 -2.93
N THR A 96 1.70 14.87 -3.84
CA THR A 96 2.49 15.74 -4.71
C THR A 96 2.49 17.16 -4.15
N ALA A 97 3.67 17.75 -3.97
CA ALA A 97 3.81 19.14 -3.55
C ALA A 97 3.36 20.10 -4.66
N ARG A 98 2.76 21.24 -4.28
CA ARG A 98 2.23 22.22 -5.23
C ARG A 98 3.32 22.79 -6.14
N GLU A 99 4.55 22.97 -5.64
CA GLU A 99 5.65 23.52 -6.45
C GLU A 99 6.01 22.61 -7.64
N ILE A 100 5.82 21.29 -7.52
CA ILE A 100 6.09 20.32 -8.60
C ILE A 100 5.04 20.45 -9.72
N ILE A 101 3.80 20.77 -9.37
CA ILE A 101 2.71 20.99 -10.32
C ILE A 101 2.93 22.29 -11.09
N GLU A 102 3.38 23.33 -10.39
CA GLU A 102 3.67 24.64 -10.98
C GLU A 102 4.90 24.62 -11.89
N ALA A 103 5.93 23.85 -11.56
CA ALA A 103 7.12 23.67 -12.40
C ALA A 103 6.89 22.80 -13.65
N SER A 104 5.75 22.11 -13.74
CA SER A 104 5.38 21.25 -14.87
C SER A 104 4.48 21.94 -15.90
N ARG A 105 4.17 23.22 -15.71
CA ARG A 105 3.49 24.10 -16.68
C ARG A 105 4.49 24.71 -17.66
#